data_AF-A0A1B9I3I1-F1
#
_entry.id   AF-A0A1B9I3I1-F1
#
_cell.length_a   1.000
_cell.length_b   1.000
_cell.length_c   1.000
_cell.angle_alpha   90.00
_cell.angle_beta   90.00
_cell.angle_gamma   90.00
#
_symmetry.space_group_name_H-M   'P 1'
#
loop_
_entity.id
_entity.type
_entity.pdbx_description
1 polymer ?
#
loop_
_entity_poly.entity_id
_entity_poly.type
_entity_poly.pdbx_seq_one_letter_code
_entity_poly.pdbx_strand_id
1 'polypeptide(L)'
;MSAPAGYLSDEMIWTDKYMQDARHTCGKALSSTRTQIKWKIPSFTQLLLLSHQNHTFARNGYATRLLSLLHHQLSNLPPPPYSFGSLPEVSATTIPKAIGSMLWSDVGSTFYSKCTSSSDRPGWVVEKPLVTELIWKILPPQSTKLDDGWEWLYLDDLPSIGAKLSNAAKLDLSKRDTSQKTLFQHDPASEGTLSFIPTKGMWQRPLIEDPEPVGLRFIPSDSQEQETIIIFSMRMINIGDRLLITYIHNLSPPQLPTVLKAMDILGHKAGQTEGWIWGLSASRPNLVKTWQGLEDRQVKTGQRQEIDGHLLGVAWYGPLEENGELIDGQMWTWA
;
A
#
# COMPACT_ATOMS: atom_id res chain seq x y z
N MET A 1 34.97 -18.88 6.21
CA MET A 1 35.18 -17.85 5.16
C MET A 1 33.86 -17.13 5.00
N SER A 2 33.79 -15.92 5.57
CA SER A 2 32.60 -15.07 5.63
C SER A 2 32.46 -14.29 4.32
N ALA A 3 31.31 -14.41 3.67
CA ALA A 3 30.93 -13.54 2.56
C ALA A 3 30.47 -12.17 3.10
N PRO A 4 30.76 -11.05 2.42
CA PRO A 4 30.32 -9.74 2.86
C PRO A 4 28.83 -9.54 2.55
N ALA A 5 28.07 -9.06 3.52
CA ALA A 5 26.72 -8.55 3.32
C ALA A 5 26.80 -7.27 2.48
N GLY A 6 26.53 -7.38 1.18
CA GLY A 6 26.40 -6.23 0.28
C GLY A 6 25.08 -5.52 0.53
N TYR A 7 25.17 -4.29 1.04
CA TYR A 7 24.04 -3.38 1.15
C TYR A 7 23.81 -2.69 -0.20
N LEU A 8 22.59 -2.77 -0.72
CA LEU A 8 22.09 -1.92 -1.78
C LEU A 8 20.83 -1.22 -1.25
N SER A 9 20.97 0.04 -0.89
CA SER A 9 19.85 0.91 -0.54
C SER A 9 19.79 2.06 -1.52
N ASP A 10 19.11 1.86 -2.65
CA ASP A 10 18.72 2.93 -3.57
C ASP A 10 17.38 2.53 -4.20
N GLU A 11 16.28 3.11 -3.71
CA GLU A 11 14.98 3.11 -4.38
C GLU A 11 14.55 4.56 -4.63
N MET A 12 14.16 4.85 -5.87
CA MET A 12 13.66 6.14 -6.33
C MET A 12 12.27 5.92 -6.93
N ILE A 13 11.25 6.62 -6.41
CA ILE A 13 9.89 6.66 -6.96
C ILE A 13 9.52 8.14 -7.14
N TRP A 14 8.83 8.42 -8.25
CA TRP A 14 8.54 9.75 -8.79
C TRP A 14 7.12 10.20 -8.46
N THR A 15 6.91 11.40 -7.88
CA THR A 15 5.76 12.25 -8.18
C THR A 15 5.90 13.69 -7.62
N ASP A 16 6.31 14.69 -8.43
CA ASP A 16 5.82 16.05 -8.12
C ASP A 16 5.82 17.10 -9.25
N LYS A 17 6.72 17.02 -10.24
CA LYS A 17 6.77 18.08 -11.29
C LYS A 17 5.52 18.14 -12.20
N TYR A 18 4.61 17.17 -12.13
CA TYR A 18 3.43 17.10 -13.00
C TYR A 18 2.09 17.50 -12.36
N MET A 19 2.05 17.75 -11.05
CA MET A 19 0.78 18.04 -10.34
C MET A 19 0.37 19.52 -10.41
N GLN A 20 1.30 20.43 -10.69
CA GLN A 20 0.98 21.86 -10.86
C GLN A 20 0.35 22.17 -12.24
N ASP A 21 0.77 21.49 -13.31
CA ASP A 21 0.22 21.70 -14.67
C ASP A 21 -1.22 21.18 -14.83
N ALA A 22 -1.65 20.21 -14.01
CA ALA A 22 -3.01 19.65 -14.06
C ALA A 22 -4.08 20.66 -13.59
N ARG A 23 -3.70 21.70 -12.84
CA ARG A 23 -4.62 22.75 -12.37
C ARG A 23 -5.15 23.65 -13.49
N HIS A 24 -4.48 23.73 -14.64
CA HIS A 24 -4.90 24.61 -15.74
C HIS A 24 -5.72 23.93 -16.84
N THR A 25 -5.67 22.61 -16.98
CA THR A 25 -6.20 21.95 -18.19
C THR A 25 -7.50 21.19 -17.98
N CYS A 26 -7.92 20.92 -16.74
CA CYS A 26 -9.06 20.04 -16.43
C CYS A 26 -10.40 20.79 -16.21
N GLY A 27 -10.66 21.83 -17.01
CA GLY A 27 -11.89 22.61 -16.93
C GLY A 27 -13.07 22.09 -17.76
N LYS A 28 -12.90 21.13 -18.67
CA LYS A 28 -14.00 20.64 -19.54
C LYS A 28 -13.76 19.21 -20.03
N ALA A 29 -14.49 18.23 -19.48
CA ALA A 29 -15.06 17.07 -20.21
C ALA A 29 -15.72 16.09 -19.23
N LEU A 30 -17.05 16.16 -19.13
CA LEU A 30 -17.90 15.10 -18.58
C LEU A 30 -18.42 14.22 -19.73
N SER A 31 -18.70 12.97 -19.40
CA SER A 31 -19.36 11.90 -20.18
C SER A 31 -18.50 11.06 -21.15
N SER A 32 -17.94 9.96 -20.65
CA SER A 32 -18.14 8.57 -21.14
C SER A 32 -17.25 7.64 -20.30
N THR A 33 -17.80 6.55 -19.79
CA THR A 33 -17.06 5.50 -19.07
C THR A 33 -15.96 4.92 -19.96
N ARG A 34 -14.71 5.33 -19.70
CA ARG A 34 -13.48 4.82 -20.33
C ARG A 34 -12.56 4.31 -19.23
N THR A 35 -12.22 3.02 -19.24
CA THR A 35 -11.12 2.50 -18.44
C THR A 35 -9.82 2.86 -19.14
N GLN A 36 -9.17 3.94 -18.69
CA GLN A 36 -7.80 4.28 -19.06
C GLN A 36 -6.88 3.82 -17.93
N ILE A 37 -6.00 2.86 -18.20
CA ILE A 37 -4.90 2.54 -17.29
C ILE A 37 -3.76 3.50 -17.66
N LYS A 38 -3.53 4.54 -16.85
CA LYS A 38 -2.44 5.50 -17.04
C LYS A 38 -1.28 5.14 -16.11
N TRP A 39 -0.20 4.65 -16.68
CA TRP A 39 1.11 4.61 -16.03
C TRP A 39 1.90 5.82 -16.52
N LYS A 40 2.34 6.70 -15.61
CA LYS A 40 3.20 7.83 -15.94
C LYS A 40 4.58 7.60 -15.34
N ILE A 41 5.41 6.88 -16.09
CA ILE A 41 6.83 6.68 -15.78
C ILE A 41 7.59 7.73 -16.62
N PRO A 42 8.50 8.52 -16.06
CA PRO A 42 9.12 9.67 -16.75
C PRO A 42 10.05 9.30 -17.91
N SER A 43 10.41 8.02 -18.05
CA SER A 43 11.11 7.45 -19.21
C SER A 43 10.23 6.51 -20.04
N PHE A 44 8.97 6.29 -19.64
CA PHE A 44 7.98 5.50 -20.38
C PHE A 44 6.85 6.44 -20.82
N THR A 45 7.03 7.01 -22.01
CA THR A 45 5.99 7.77 -22.69
C THR A 45 4.75 6.90 -22.84
N GLN A 46 3.75 7.14 -21.99
CA GLN A 46 2.33 6.82 -22.17
C GLN A 46 2.04 5.48 -22.88
N LEU A 47 1.90 4.41 -22.10
CA LEU A 47 1.43 3.14 -22.65
C LEU A 47 -0.08 3.24 -22.95
N LEU A 48 -0.42 3.53 -24.21
CA LEU A 48 -1.79 3.58 -24.69
C LEU A 48 -2.15 2.24 -25.36
N LEU A 49 -2.89 1.37 -24.67
CA LEU A 49 -3.68 0.35 -25.36
C LEU A 49 -4.84 1.10 -26.04
N LEU A 50 -4.65 1.42 -27.32
CA LEU A 50 -5.69 2.01 -28.15
C LEU A 50 -6.86 1.02 -28.24
N SER A 51 -7.90 1.20 -27.43
CA SER A 51 -9.24 0.70 -27.74
C SER A 51 -9.87 1.59 -28.81
N HIS A 52 -9.21 1.72 -29.96
CA HIS A 52 -9.98 2.01 -31.15
C HIS A 52 -10.93 0.83 -31.37
N GLN A 53 -12.12 1.10 -31.90
CA GLN A 53 -13.28 0.19 -32.04
C GLN A 53 -13.03 -1.12 -32.81
N ASN A 54 -11.76 -1.47 -33.07
CA ASN A 54 -11.31 -2.77 -33.50
C ASN A 54 -11.07 -3.67 -32.28
N HIS A 55 -12.07 -4.48 -31.95
CA HIS A 55 -11.98 -5.60 -30.99
C HIS A 55 -10.89 -6.64 -31.35
N THR A 56 -10.20 -6.47 -32.47
CA THR A 56 -9.24 -7.41 -33.07
C THR A 56 -8.03 -7.72 -32.20
N PHE A 57 -7.68 -6.87 -31.22
CA PHE A 57 -6.56 -7.11 -30.31
C PHE A 57 -6.99 -7.50 -28.88
N ALA A 58 -8.28 -7.39 -28.55
CA ALA A 58 -8.76 -7.81 -27.23
C ALA A 58 -8.70 -9.35 -27.11
N ARG A 59 -8.47 -9.86 -25.89
CA ARG A 59 -8.45 -11.31 -25.57
C ARG A 59 -7.38 -12.16 -26.27
N ASN A 60 -6.43 -11.56 -26.97
CA ASN A 60 -5.32 -12.24 -27.62
C ASN A 60 -4.06 -12.35 -26.74
N GLY A 61 -4.18 -12.16 -25.42
CA GLY A 61 -3.06 -12.29 -24.48
C GLY A 61 -2.03 -11.15 -24.50
N TYR A 62 -2.23 -10.09 -25.30
CA TYR A 62 -1.27 -8.97 -25.37
C TYR A 62 -1.01 -8.30 -24.02
N ALA A 63 -2.06 -8.10 -23.20
CA ALA A 63 -1.91 -7.50 -21.88
C ALA A 63 -1.05 -8.37 -20.95
N THR A 64 -1.31 -9.68 -20.91
CA THR A 64 -0.50 -10.65 -20.16
C THR A 64 0.93 -10.62 -20.64
N ARG A 65 1.16 -10.65 -21.96
CA ARG A 65 2.50 -10.62 -22.56
C ARG A 65 3.26 -9.33 -22.23
N LEU A 66 2.57 -8.19 -22.23
CA LEU A 66 3.18 -6.91 -21.90
C LEU A 66 3.57 -6.81 -20.42
N LEU A 67 2.73 -7.34 -19.52
CA LEU A 67 3.04 -7.41 -18.10
C LEU A 67 4.16 -8.42 -17.81
N SER A 68 4.22 -9.53 -18.54
CA SER A 68 5.37 -10.43 -18.53
C SER A 68 6.66 -9.71 -18.90
N LEU A 69 6.64 -8.88 -19.95
CA LEU A 69 7.80 -8.05 -20.31
C LEU A 69 8.19 -7.05 -19.22
N LEU A 70 7.22 -6.47 -18.52
CA LEU A 70 7.47 -5.54 -17.43
C LEU A 70 8.33 -6.20 -16.34
N HIS A 71 8.10 -7.47 -16.00
CA HIS A 71 8.96 -8.19 -15.06
C HIS A 71 10.43 -8.17 -15.47
N HIS A 72 10.74 -8.42 -16.74
CA HIS A 72 12.13 -8.41 -17.24
C HIS A 72 12.73 -7.00 -17.28
N GLN A 73 11.91 -5.98 -17.54
CA GLN A 73 12.36 -4.58 -17.50
C GLN A 73 12.73 -4.14 -16.08
N LEU A 74 11.93 -4.53 -15.09
CA LEU A 74 12.12 -4.15 -13.69
C LEU A 74 13.21 -4.96 -12.98
N SER A 75 13.65 -6.10 -13.53
CA SER A 75 14.53 -7.05 -12.81
C SER A 75 15.75 -7.50 -13.61
N ASN A 76 16.55 -8.38 -13.00
CA ASN A 76 17.68 -9.09 -13.62
C ASN A 76 17.30 -10.50 -14.10
N LEU A 77 16.01 -10.78 -14.31
CA LEU A 77 15.58 -12.09 -14.79
C LEU A 77 16.15 -12.38 -16.19
N PRO A 78 16.40 -13.67 -16.53
CA PRO A 78 16.79 -14.06 -17.87
C PRO A 78 15.84 -13.50 -18.93
N PRO A 79 16.32 -13.27 -20.17
CA PRO A 79 15.46 -12.81 -21.25
C PRO A 79 14.24 -13.73 -21.44
N PRO A 80 13.09 -13.17 -21.86
CA PRO A 80 11.90 -13.97 -22.08
C PRO A 80 12.15 -15.06 -23.13
N PRO A 81 11.52 -16.24 -23.00
CA PRO A 81 11.77 -17.40 -23.87
C PRO A 81 11.25 -17.22 -25.32
N TYR A 82 10.57 -16.10 -25.61
CA TYR A 82 10.03 -15.78 -26.91
C TYR A 82 10.81 -14.64 -27.56
N SER A 83 11.03 -14.71 -28.87
CA SER A 83 11.71 -13.68 -29.66
C SER A 83 10.91 -12.37 -29.63
N PHE A 84 11.25 -11.49 -28.71
CA PHE A 84 10.96 -10.08 -28.88
C PHE A 84 12.06 -9.47 -29.74
N GLY A 85 11.71 -8.45 -30.54
CA GLY A 85 12.71 -7.51 -31.01
C GLY A 85 13.48 -6.92 -29.82
N SER A 86 14.61 -6.27 -30.09
CA SER A 86 15.40 -5.61 -29.05
C SER A 86 14.48 -4.82 -28.10
N LEU A 87 14.44 -5.21 -26.83
CA LEU A 87 13.74 -4.44 -25.81
C LEU A 87 14.30 -3.01 -25.84
N PRO A 88 13.46 -1.98 -25.60
CA PRO A 88 13.99 -0.65 -25.41
C PRO A 88 15.06 -0.73 -24.34
N GLU A 89 16.29 -0.33 -24.65
CA GLU A 89 17.34 -0.21 -23.64
C GLU A 89 16.93 0.92 -22.70
N VAL A 90 16.19 0.58 -21.65
CA VAL A 90 16.10 1.42 -20.47
C VAL A 90 17.48 1.33 -19.85
N SER A 91 18.28 2.39 -20.00
CA SER A 91 19.63 2.42 -19.46
C SER A 91 19.61 1.98 -18.01
N ALA A 92 20.27 0.86 -17.70
CA ALA A 92 20.36 0.32 -16.35
C ALA A 92 20.97 1.33 -15.36
N THR A 93 21.59 2.39 -15.88
CA THR A 93 22.10 3.54 -15.11
C THR A 93 21.00 4.44 -14.53
N THR A 94 19.75 4.32 -14.96
CA THR A 94 18.67 5.26 -14.58
C THR A 94 17.68 4.67 -13.58
N ILE A 95 17.49 3.34 -13.56
CA ILE A 95 16.55 2.67 -12.66
C ILE A 95 17.22 1.40 -12.11
N PRO A 96 17.43 1.29 -10.78
CA PRO A 96 17.95 0.08 -10.18
C PRO A 96 16.98 -1.08 -10.40
N LYS A 97 17.54 -2.28 -10.55
CA LYS A 97 16.75 -3.49 -10.76
C LYS A 97 16.12 -3.92 -9.44
N ALA A 98 14.81 -4.13 -9.47
CA ALA A 98 14.03 -4.52 -8.31
C ALA A 98 14.25 -6.00 -7.96
N ILE A 99 14.19 -6.31 -6.67
CA ILE A 99 14.21 -7.68 -6.13
C ILE A 99 12.82 -8.33 -6.13
N GLY A 100 11.76 -7.52 -6.27
CA GLY A 100 10.38 -7.95 -6.38
C GLY A 100 9.50 -6.80 -6.84
N SER A 101 8.20 -7.02 -6.91
CA SER A 101 7.22 -5.95 -7.12
C SER A 101 5.91 -6.25 -6.41
N MET A 102 5.20 -5.19 -6.06
CA MET A 102 3.89 -5.25 -5.43
C MET A 102 2.86 -4.65 -6.38
N LEU A 103 1.62 -5.13 -6.29
CA LEU A 103 0.53 -4.70 -7.15
C LEU A 103 -0.79 -4.67 -6.39
N TRP A 104 -1.45 -3.52 -6.46
CA TRP A 104 -2.88 -3.35 -6.20
C TRP A 104 -3.54 -2.98 -7.52
N SER A 105 -4.62 -3.67 -7.91
CA SER A 105 -5.24 -3.42 -9.21
C SER A 105 -6.71 -3.79 -9.30
N ASP A 106 -7.43 -3.02 -10.11
CA ASP A 106 -8.85 -3.15 -10.40
C ASP A 106 -9.20 -4.29 -11.38
N VAL A 107 -8.22 -5.11 -11.82
CA VAL A 107 -8.46 -6.21 -12.79
C VAL A 107 -8.64 -7.57 -12.11
N GLY A 108 -7.92 -7.80 -11.01
CA GLY A 108 -8.01 -9.03 -10.23
C GLY A 108 -6.79 -9.96 -10.30
N SER A 109 -6.53 -10.59 -9.17
CA SER A 109 -5.45 -11.52 -8.86
C SER A 109 -5.38 -12.70 -9.83
N THR A 110 -6.52 -13.22 -10.29
CA THR A 110 -6.56 -14.33 -11.25
C THR A 110 -5.95 -13.96 -12.61
N PHE A 111 -6.05 -12.68 -13.01
CA PHE A 111 -5.42 -12.22 -14.24
C PHE A 111 -3.92 -12.00 -14.04
N TYR A 112 -3.52 -11.34 -12.95
CA TYR A 112 -2.12 -11.01 -12.70
C TYR A 112 -1.25 -12.21 -12.32
N SER A 113 -1.83 -13.25 -11.71
CA SER A 113 -1.10 -14.50 -11.44
C SER A 113 -0.64 -15.21 -12.72
N LYS A 114 -1.34 -14.98 -13.84
CA LYS A 114 -1.01 -15.52 -15.18
C LYS A 114 0.00 -14.67 -15.94
N CYS A 115 0.31 -13.48 -15.47
CA CYS A 115 1.31 -12.61 -16.07
C CYS A 115 2.70 -13.08 -15.63
N THR A 116 3.12 -14.27 -16.05
CA THR A 116 4.35 -14.90 -15.54
C THR A 116 5.59 -14.29 -16.16
N SER A 117 6.71 -14.30 -15.42
CA SER A 117 8.02 -13.92 -15.96
C SER A 117 8.77 -15.11 -16.61
N SER A 118 8.41 -16.34 -16.25
CA SER A 118 8.90 -17.58 -16.88
C SER A 118 7.88 -18.72 -16.70
N SER A 119 8.20 -19.93 -17.15
CA SER A 119 7.37 -21.13 -16.88
C SER A 119 7.35 -21.49 -15.39
N ASP A 120 8.43 -21.17 -14.67
CA ASP A 120 8.67 -21.65 -13.31
C ASP A 120 8.36 -20.57 -12.27
N ARG A 121 8.07 -19.33 -12.71
CA ARG A 121 7.74 -18.21 -11.84
C ARG A 121 6.30 -17.77 -12.05
N PRO A 122 5.47 -17.71 -11.00
CA PRO A 122 4.17 -17.08 -11.11
C PRO A 122 4.32 -15.57 -11.41
N GLY A 123 3.23 -14.94 -11.85
CA GLY A 123 3.15 -13.48 -11.92
C GLY A 123 3.02 -12.87 -10.52
N TRP A 124 2.06 -11.97 -10.33
CA TRP A 124 1.73 -11.48 -9.00
C TRP A 124 0.82 -12.46 -8.26
N VAL A 125 1.27 -12.92 -7.10
CA VAL A 125 0.56 -13.89 -6.25
C VAL A 125 -0.01 -13.18 -5.02
N VAL A 126 -1.23 -13.54 -4.67
CA VAL A 126 -1.88 -13.08 -3.44
C VAL A 126 -1.50 -14.00 -2.29
N GLU A 127 -0.77 -13.46 -1.33
CA GLU A 127 -0.42 -14.17 -0.10
C GLU A 127 -1.54 -14.03 0.92
N LYS A 128 -2.26 -15.13 1.19
CA LYS A 128 -3.42 -15.13 2.09
C LYS A 128 -3.15 -14.49 3.46
N PRO A 129 -2.00 -14.71 4.12
CA PRO A 129 -1.72 -14.09 5.42
C PRO A 129 -1.65 -12.55 5.38
N LEU A 130 -1.24 -11.98 4.24
CA LEU A 130 -1.13 -10.53 4.05
C LEU A 130 -2.46 -9.89 3.67
N VAL A 131 -3.45 -10.69 3.27
CA VAL A 131 -4.74 -10.24 2.74
C VAL A 131 -5.85 -10.56 3.73
N THR A 132 -5.71 -9.98 4.91
CA THR A 132 -6.68 -10.07 6.01
C THR A 132 -7.37 -8.74 6.22
N GLU A 133 -8.56 -8.77 6.80
CA GLU A 133 -9.31 -7.58 7.20
C GLU A 133 -9.81 -7.71 8.64
N LEU A 134 -9.87 -6.59 9.32
CA LEU A 134 -10.53 -6.41 10.60
C LEU A 134 -11.47 -5.21 10.50
N ILE A 135 -12.72 -5.44 10.87
CA ILE A 135 -13.82 -4.47 10.81
C ILE A 135 -14.34 -4.28 12.23
N TRP A 136 -14.56 -3.03 12.65
CA TRP A 136 -15.16 -2.70 13.94
C TRP A 136 -16.22 -1.60 13.81
N LYS A 137 -17.10 -1.51 14.81
CA LYS A 137 -18.10 -0.44 14.90
C LYS A 137 -17.50 0.85 15.45
N ILE A 138 -17.84 1.94 14.77
CA ILE A 138 -17.65 3.30 15.28
C ILE A 138 -18.79 3.58 16.26
N LEU A 139 -18.43 3.99 17.48
CA LEU A 139 -19.39 4.28 18.54
C LEU A 139 -19.61 5.78 18.67
N PRO A 140 -20.76 6.24 19.21
CA PRO A 140 -20.93 7.63 19.58
C PRO A 140 -19.85 8.06 20.58
N PRO A 141 -19.10 9.14 20.31
CA PRO A 141 -18.01 9.57 21.18
C PRO A 141 -18.57 10.08 22.51
N GLN A 142 -17.96 9.66 23.62
CA GLN A 142 -18.29 10.16 24.96
C GLN A 142 -17.65 11.53 25.25
N SER A 143 -16.59 11.86 24.51
CA SER A 143 -15.81 13.09 24.59
C SER A 143 -15.32 13.45 23.20
N THR A 144 -15.15 14.74 22.92
CA THR A 144 -14.50 15.24 21.70
C THR A 144 -13.02 15.53 21.87
N LYS A 145 -12.49 15.33 23.08
CA LYS A 145 -11.07 15.53 23.41
C LYS A 145 -10.32 14.20 23.35
N LEU A 146 -9.08 14.26 22.86
CA LEU A 146 -8.13 13.16 22.98
C LEU A 146 -7.72 12.97 24.44
N ASP A 147 -7.36 11.73 24.78
CA ASP A 147 -6.72 11.40 26.05
C ASP A 147 -5.28 11.99 26.08
N ASP A 148 -4.74 12.21 27.29
CA ASP A 148 -3.41 12.81 27.47
C ASP A 148 -2.29 12.04 26.73
N GLY A 149 -1.35 12.78 26.13
CA GLY A 149 -0.22 12.24 25.37
C GLY A 149 -0.52 11.89 23.92
N TRP A 150 -1.80 11.91 23.52
CA TRP A 150 -2.23 11.70 22.14
C TRP A 150 -2.44 13.01 21.39
N GLU A 151 -2.02 13.04 20.13
CA GLU A 151 -2.21 14.18 19.24
C GLU A 151 -2.55 13.76 17.81
N TRP A 152 -3.29 14.62 17.13
CA TRP A 152 -3.58 14.47 15.72
C TRP A 152 -2.34 14.77 14.87
N LEU A 153 -2.19 14.01 13.79
CA LEU A 153 -1.20 14.26 12.75
C LEU A 153 -1.88 14.81 11.51
N TYR A 154 -1.22 15.73 10.84
CA TYR A 154 -1.67 16.38 9.61
C TYR A 154 -0.71 16.05 8.46
N LEU A 155 -1.08 16.41 7.23
CA LEU A 155 -0.27 16.13 6.05
C LEU A 155 1.17 16.66 6.17
N ASP A 156 1.35 17.83 6.76
CA ASP A 156 2.67 18.46 6.93
C ASP A 156 3.57 17.71 7.93
N ASP A 157 3.00 16.87 8.80
CA ASP A 157 3.77 16.04 9.74
C ASP A 157 4.38 14.80 9.07
N LEU A 158 3.76 14.34 7.97
CA LEU A 158 4.08 13.06 7.32
C LEU A 158 5.54 12.94 6.85
N PRO A 159 6.21 13.97 6.29
CA PRO A 159 7.63 13.85 5.91
C PRO A 159 8.53 13.46 7.09
N SER A 160 8.33 14.08 8.25
CA SER A 160 9.12 13.80 9.46
C SER A 160 8.87 12.38 9.99
N ILE A 161 7.61 11.94 9.92
CA ILE A 161 7.17 10.61 10.34
C ILE A 161 7.70 9.55 9.39
N GLY A 162 7.65 9.78 8.08
CA GLY A 162 8.16 8.88 7.05
C GLY A 162 9.60 8.46 7.34
N ALA A 163 10.48 9.42 7.63
CA ALA A 163 11.88 9.14 7.97
C ALA A 163 12.02 8.24 9.21
N LYS A 164 11.23 8.49 10.27
CA LYS A 164 11.21 7.64 11.48
C LYS A 164 10.75 6.22 11.15
N LEU A 165 9.64 6.09 10.41
CA LEU A 165 9.07 4.81 10.03
C LEU A 165 9.99 4.00 9.13
N SER A 166 10.67 4.64 8.17
CA SER A 166 11.70 4.02 7.32
C SER A 166 12.85 3.47 8.15
N ASN A 167 13.35 4.24 9.12
CA ASN A 167 14.42 3.78 10.01
C ASN A 167 13.97 2.59 10.88
N ALA A 168 12.75 2.63 11.40
CA ALA A 168 12.21 1.53 12.18
C ALA A 168 12.00 0.27 11.32
N ALA A 169 11.50 0.42 10.09
CA ALA A 169 11.36 -0.65 9.11
C ALA A 169 12.71 -1.31 8.78
N LYS A 170 13.76 -0.51 8.55
CA LYS A 170 15.14 -0.99 8.33
C LYS A 170 15.68 -1.75 9.55
N LEU A 171 15.47 -1.23 10.75
CA LEU A 171 15.90 -1.87 11.98
C LEU A 171 15.16 -3.19 12.22
N ASP A 172 13.86 -3.25 11.95
CA ASP A 172 13.07 -4.48 12.05
C ASP A 172 13.60 -5.55 11.07
N LEU A 173 13.80 -5.19 9.79
CA LEU A 173 14.38 -6.09 8.80
C LEU A 173 15.75 -6.64 9.22
N SER A 174 16.63 -5.79 9.78
CA SER A 174 17.97 -6.21 10.20
C SER A 174 17.98 -7.24 11.34
N LYS A 175 16.87 -7.36 12.09
CA LYS A 175 16.72 -8.29 13.21
C LYS A 175 16.06 -9.60 12.82
N ARG A 176 15.49 -9.70 11.62
CA ARG A 176 14.77 -10.89 11.18
C ARG A 176 15.73 -11.93 10.62
N ASP A 177 15.35 -13.20 10.83
CA ASP A 177 16.06 -14.32 10.23
C ASP A 177 15.80 -14.38 8.72
N THR A 178 16.89 -14.32 7.96
CA THR A 178 16.92 -14.37 6.48
C THR A 178 17.62 -15.63 5.98
N SER A 179 17.90 -16.61 6.85
CA SER A 179 18.64 -17.83 6.49
C SER A 179 17.91 -18.72 5.47
N GLN A 180 16.58 -18.62 5.38
CA GLN A 180 15.74 -19.45 4.51
C GLN A 180 15.00 -18.66 3.41
N LYS A 181 14.97 -17.33 3.52
CA LYS A 181 14.18 -16.46 2.65
C LYS A 181 14.70 -15.04 2.65
N THR A 182 14.55 -14.37 1.52
CA THR A 182 14.73 -12.92 1.41
C THR A 182 13.47 -12.22 1.88
N LEU A 183 13.63 -11.25 2.77
CA LEU A 183 12.53 -10.44 3.30
C LEU A 183 12.58 -9.05 2.71
N PHE A 184 11.43 -8.51 2.33
CA PHE A 184 11.32 -7.14 1.86
C PHE A 184 10.01 -6.51 2.33
N GLN A 185 9.95 -5.18 2.33
CA GLN A 185 8.75 -4.41 2.66
C GLN A 185 8.75 -3.07 1.93
N HIS A 186 7.60 -2.42 1.92
CA HIS A 186 7.45 -1.07 1.39
C HIS A 186 8.20 -0.06 2.29
N ASP A 187 8.98 0.85 1.72
CA ASP A 187 9.53 1.96 2.50
C ASP A 187 8.43 3.01 2.76
N PRO A 188 8.06 3.27 4.02
CA PRO A 188 7.08 4.28 4.39
C PRO A 188 7.46 5.69 3.95
N ALA A 189 8.75 6.00 3.87
CA ALA A 189 9.26 7.32 3.51
C ALA A 189 9.21 7.59 2.01
N SER A 190 8.94 6.58 1.17
CA SER A 190 8.82 6.80 -0.26
C SER A 190 7.73 7.84 -0.56
N GLU A 191 8.02 8.73 -1.51
CA GLU A 191 7.08 9.76 -1.94
C GLU A 191 5.78 9.11 -2.45
N GLY A 192 4.64 9.67 -2.02
CA GLY A 192 3.33 9.12 -2.38
C GLY A 192 3.03 7.79 -1.70
N THR A 193 3.83 7.33 -0.75
CA THR A 193 3.48 6.16 0.06
C THR A 193 2.59 6.58 1.21
N LEU A 194 3.20 7.19 2.24
CA LEU A 194 2.53 7.55 3.49
C LEU A 194 1.32 8.49 3.31
N SER A 195 1.39 9.40 2.35
CA SER A 195 0.41 10.47 2.15
C SER A 195 -0.70 10.13 1.17
N PHE A 196 -0.57 9.08 0.35
CA PHE A 196 -1.45 8.89 -0.80
C PHE A 196 -2.88 8.56 -0.40
N ILE A 197 -3.09 7.56 0.45
CA ILE A 197 -4.44 7.15 0.85
C ILE A 197 -5.17 8.27 1.59
N PRO A 198 -4.56 8.95 2.60
CA PRO A 198 -5.20 10.09 3.24
C PRO A 198 -5.54 11.22 2.24
N THR A 199 -4.60 11.56 1.36
CA THR A 199 -4.79 12.63 0.37
C THR A 199 -5.92 12.31 -0.62
N LYS A 200 -5.93 11.08 -1.16
CA LYS A 200 -6.98 10.62 -2.08
C LYS A 200 -8.35 10.58 -1.41
N GLY A 201 -8.41 10.17 -0.14
CA GLY A 201 -9.64 10.17 0.65
C GLY A 201 -10.25 11.57 0.80
N MET A 202 -9.41 12.60 1.00
CA MET A 202 -9.87 14.00 1.10
C MET A 202 -10.41 14.56 -0.22
N TRP A 203 -9.91 14.12 -1.38
CA TRP A 203 -10.44 14.57 -2.67
C TRP A 203 -11.86 14.07 -2.98
N GLN A 204 -12.28 13.02 -2.28
CA GLN A 204 -13.52 12.31 -2.59
C GLN A 204 -14.69 12.76 -1.72
N ARG A 205 -14.51 13.68 -0.77
CA ARG A 205 -15.58 14.17 0.09
C ARG A 205 -15.28 15.58 0.60
N PRO A 206 -16.29 16.30 1.11
CA PRO A 206 -16.04 17.48 1.94
C PRO A 206 -15.16 17.12 3.14
N LEU A 207 -14.28 18.04 3.50
CA LEU A 207 -13.50 17.94 4.73
C LEU A 207 -14.45 17.96 5.93
N ILE A 208 -14.13 17.14 6.92
CA ILE A 208 -14.86 17.10 8.20
C ILE A 208 -14.40 18.25 9.10
N GLU A 209 -13.13 18.62 8.96
CA GLU A 209 -12.47 19.79 9.55
C GLU A 209 -11.28 20.20 8.70
N ASP A 210 -10.84 21.45 8.85
CA ASP A 210 -9.74 22.02 8.06
C ASP A 210 -8.71 22.67 9.01
N PRO A 211 -7.46 22.18 9.06
CA PRO A 211 -6.96 20.98 8.37
C PRO A 211 -7.54 19.69 8.94
N GLU A 212 -7.72 18.67 8.10
CA GLU A 212 -8.19 17.36 8.55
C GLU A 212 -7.03 16.47 9.04
N PRO A 213 -7.16 15.79 10.18
CA PRO A 213 -6.20 14.79 10.62
C PRO A 213 -6.07 13.63 9.63
N VAL A 214 -4.84 13.21 9.39
CA VAL A 214 -4.47 12.03 8.58
C VAL A 214 -3.83 10.92 9.41
N GLY A 215 -3.61 11.19 10.70
CA GLY A 215 -3.04 10.23 11.62
C GLY A 215 -3.21 10.63 13.07
N LEU A 216 -2.74 9.76 13.95
CA LEU A 216 -2.77 9.89 15.40
C LEU A 216 -1.40 9.45 15.92
N ARG A 217 -0.81 10.24 16.82
CA ARG A 217 0.48 9.95 17.46
C ARG A 217 0.33 9.93 18.96
N PHE A 218 1.02 9.00 19.61
CA PHE A 218 1.26 9.02 21.05
C PHE A 218 2.74 9.28 21.30
N ILE A 219 3.04 10.32 22.07
CA ILE A 219 4.38 10.59 22.56
C ILE A 219 4.44 10.15 24.02
N PRO A 220 5.21 9.10 24.35
CA PRO A 220 5.34 8.67 25.72
C PRO A 220 6.09 9.70 26.56
N SER A 221 5.64 9.88 27.81
CA SER A 221 6.34 10.70 28.80
C SER A 221 7.59 10.01 29.36
N ASP A 222 7.64 8.68 29.29
CA ASP A 222 8.78 7.86 29.71
C ASP A 222 9.61 7.42 28.50
N SER A 223 10.92 7.56 28.61
CA SER A 223 11.92 7.10 27.64
C SER A 223 11.90 5.59 27.34
N GLN A 224 11.27 4.77 28.19
CA GLN A 224 11.17 3.32 27.97
C GLN A 224 10.05 2.91 27.02
N GLU A 225 9.02 3.75 26.86
CA GLU A 225 7.93 3.49 25.94
C GLU A 225 8.28 3.98 24.53
N GLN A 226 7.73 3.30 23.52
CA GLN A 226 7.95 3.67 22.13
C GLN A 226 6.82 4.58 21.63
N GLU A 227 7.18 5.53 20.77
CA GLU A 227 6.22 6.36 20.04
C GLU A 227 5.28 5.46 19.22
N THR A 228 3.97 5.68 19.36
CA THR A 228 2.94 4.99 18.58
C THR A 228 2.44 5.93 17.50
N ILE A 229 2.34 5.44 16.26
CA ILE A 229 1.89 6.21 15.11
C ILE A 229 0.82 5.42 14.37
N ILE A 230 -0.29 6.06 14.05
CA ILE A 230 -1.39 5.48 13.30
C ILE A 230 -1.71 6.42 12.16
N ILE A 231 -1.76 5.89 10.94
CA ILE A 231 -2.17 6.64 9.76
C ILE A 231 -3.51 6.10 9.30
N PHE A 232 -4.41 6.99 8.91
CA PHE A 232 -5.73 6.61 8.49
C PHE A 232 -6.25 7.52 7.38
N SER A 233 -7.33 7.07 6.74
CA SER A 233 -8.16 7.87 5.87
C SER A 233 -9.61 7.74 6.29
N MET A 234 -10.33 8.86 6.31
CA MET A 234 -11.76 8.88 6.64
C MET A 234 -12.66 8.39 5.50
N ARG A 235 -12.10 8.19 4.29
CA ARG A 235 -12.84 7.63 3.16
C ARG A 235 -11.90 6.87 2.23
N MET A 236 -12.34 5.71 1.77
CA MET A 236 -11.65 4.97 0.73
C MET A 236 -12.68 4.35 -0.23
N ILE A 237 -12.73 4.83 -1.47
CA ILE A 237 -13.79 4.52 -2.45
C ILE A 237 -14.11 3.03 -2.59
N ASN A 238 -13.09 2.16 -2.55
CA ASN A 238 -13.26 0.72 -2.77
C ASN A 238 -13.89 -0.02 -1.59
N ILE A 239 -13.98 0.66 -0.44
CA ILE A 239 -14.69 0.18 0.74
C ILE A 239 -15.82 1.13 1.12
N GLY A 240 -16.21 2.03 0.22
CA GLY A 240 -17.27 3.01 0.43
C GLY A 240 -16.94 4.06 1.50
N ASP A 241 -17.98 4.51 2.17
CA ASP A 241 -17.89 5.50 3.25
C ASP A 241 -17.54 4.75 4.53
N ARG A 242 -16.25 4.43 4.67
CA ARG A 242 -15.66 3.81 5.85
C ARG A 242 -14.32 4.46 6.20
N LEU A 243 -14.06 4.56 7.50
CA LEU A 243 -12.74 4.90 8.04
C LEU A 243 -11.80 3.72 7.81
N LEU A 244 -10.59 3.98 7.33
CA LEU A 244 -9.56 2.97 7.08
C LEU A 244 -8.27 3.36 7.80
N ILE A 245 -7.83 2.54 8.75
CA ILE A 245 -6.45 2.61 9.25
C ILE A 245 -5.57 1.96 8.18
N THR A 246 -4.65 2.76 7.64
CA THR A 246 -3.74 2.35 6.57
C THR A 246 -2.43 1.82 7.13
N TYR A 247 -2.04 2.29 8.30
CA TYR A 247 -0.80 1.87 8.95
C TYR A 247 -0.83 2.02 10.48
N ILE A 248 -0.16 1.10 11.18
CA ILE A 248 0.08 1.13 12.62
C ILE A 248 1.56 0.87 12.94
N HIS A 249 2.19 1.80 13.66
CA HIS A 249 3.51 1.70 14.27
C HIS A 249 3.40 1.54 15.79
N ASN A 250 4.05 0.54 16.37
CA ASN A 250 4.20 0.30 17.82
C ASN A 250 2.94 0.34 18.70
N LEU A 251 1.73 0.28 18.14
CA LEU A 251 0.51 0.22 18.95
C LEU A 251 0.49 -1.02 19.83
N SER A 252 0.53 -0.80 21.14
CA SER A 252 0.40 -1.85 22.14
C SER A 252 -1.07 -2.17 22.42
N PRO A 253 -1.39 -3.39 22.85
CA PRO A 253 -2.77 -3.74 23.21
C PRO A 253 -3.42 -2.83 24.27
N PRO A 254 -2.73 -2.39 25.34
CA PRO A 254 -3.30 -1.45 26.32
C PRO A 254 -3.68 -0.08 25.74
N GLN A 255 -3.02 0.37 24.68
CA GLN A 255 -3.31 1.66 24.02
C GLN A 255 -4.54 1.59 23.10
N LEU A 256 -4.95 0.38 22.67
CA LEU A 256 -6.00 0.20 21.68
C LEU A 256 -7.34 0.86 22.06
N PRO A 257 -7.86 0.75 23.30
CA PRO A 257 -9.12 1.40 23.66
C PRO A 257 -9.08 2.92 23.49
N THR A 258 -7.96 3.58 23.81
CA THR A 258 -7.80 5.03 23.64
C THR A 258 -7.73 5.42 22.17
N VAL A 259 -7.02 4.64 21.34
CA VAL A 259 -7.01 4.84 19.88
C VAL A 259 -8.42 4.74 19.31
N LEU A 260 -9.19 3.73 19.73
CA LEU A 260 -10.55 3.53 19.23
C LEU A 260 -11.48 4.68 19.63
N LYS A 261 -11.34 5.22 20.85
CA LYS A 261 -12.05 6.44 21.25
C LYS A 261 -11.69 7.63 20.36
N ALA A 262 -10.42 7.80 20.01
CA ALA A 262 -10.00 8.85 19.07
C ALA A 262 -10.64 8.63 17.69
N MET A 263 -10.63 7.41 17.17
CA MET A 263 -11.28 7.07 15.90
C MET A 263 -12.81 7.30 15.96
N ASP A 264 -13.45 7.10 17.11
CA ASP A 264 -14.88 7.39 17.29
C ASP A 264 -15.20 8.89 17.12
N ILE A 265 -14.32 9.78 17.60
CA ILE A 265 -14.50 11.23 17.47
C ILE A 265 -14.59 11.62 15.99
N LEU A 266 -13.58 11.23 15.21
CA LEU A 266 -13.53 11.56 13.78
C LEU A 266 -14.57 10.77 12.98
N GLY A 267 -14.67 9.46 13.24
CA GLY A 267 -15.61 8.57 12.58
C GLY A 267 -17.04 9.08 12.71
N HIS A 268 -17.45 9.43 13.92
CA HIS A 268 -18.80 9.93 14.16
C HIS A 268 -19.05 11.30 13.51
N LYS A 269 -18.10 12.23 13.62
CA LYS A 269 -18.19 13.56 12.98
C LYS A 269 -18.30 13.46 11.45
N ALA A 270 -17.70 12.42 10.88
CA ALA A 270 -17.72 12.10 9.46
C ALA A 270 -18.92 11.26 9.01
N GLY A 271 -19.82 10.87 9.92
CA GLY A 271 -20.95 9.99 9.62
C GLY A 271 -20.55 8.54 9.32
N GLN A 272 -19.33 8.13 9.70
CA GLN A 272 -18.85 6.76 9.56
C GLN A 272 -19.50 5.85 10.60
N THR A 273 -19.84 4.64 10.19
CA THR A 273 -20.45 3.63 11.07
C THR A 273 -19.49 2.47 11.38
N GLU A 274 -18.45 2.31 10.57
CA GLU A 274 -17.48 1.23 10.65
C GLU A 274 -16.08 1.76 10.37
N GLY A 275 -15.12 1.20 11.09
CA GLY A 275 -13.69 1.37 10.82
C GLY A 275 -13.09 0.04 10.36
N TRP A 276 -12.14 0.13 9.45
CA TRP A 276 -11.49 -1.01 8.79
C TRP A 276 -9.97 -0.91 8.93
N ILE A 277 -9.31 -2.07 8.96
CA ILE A 277 -7.86 -2.20 8.80
C ILE A 277 -7.53 -3.48 8.04
N TRP A 278 -6.48 -3.43 7.23
CA TRP A 278 -6.02 -4.55 6.40
C TRP A 278 -4.64 -5.04 6.82
N GLY A 279 -4.39 -6.34 6.63
CA GLY A 279 -3.05 -6.93 6.77
C GLY A 279 -2.52 -7.06 8.22
N LEU A 280 -3.36 -6.81 9.23
CA LEU A 280 -2.93 -6.80 10.64
C LEU A 280 -2.74 -8.20 11.26
N SER A 281 -3.55 -9.19 10.85
CA SER A 281 -3.71 -10.43 11.61
C SER A 281 -2.45 -11.30 11.68
N ALA A 282 -1.65 -11.34 10.62
CA ALA A 282 -0.43 -12.14 10.58
C ALA A 282 0.70 -11.54 11.41
N SER A 283 0.82 -10.21 11.43
CA SER A 283 1.94 -9.52 12.08
C SER A 283 1.69 -9.22 13.56
N ARG A 284 0.42 -9.10 13.99
CA ARG A 284 0.06 -8.65 15.35
C ARG A 284 -1.13 -9.41 15.95
N PRO A 285 -1.02 -10.73 16.18
CA PRO A 285 -2.14 -11.55 16.68
C PRO A 285 -2.66 -11.10 18.05
N ASN A 286 -1.78 -10.60 18.93
CA ASN A 286 -2.19 -10.13 20.26
C ASN A 286 -3.06 -8.86 20.18
N LEU A 287 -2.73 -7.94 19.28
CA LEU A 287 -3.51 -6.72 19.07
C LEU A 287 -4.90 -7.05 18.51
N VAL A 288 -4.98 -8.01 17.56
CA VAL A 288 -6.26 -8.50 17.04
C VAL A 288 -7.12 -9.14 18.13
N LYS A 289 -6.54 -9.99 18.98
CA LYS A 289 -7.24 -10.60 20.11
C LYS A 289 -7.80 -9.54 21.07
N THR A 290 -7.01 -8.52 21.39
CA THR A 290 -7.47 -7.43 22.25
C THR A 290 -8.62 -6.66 21.60
N TRP A 291 -8.56 -6.41 20.30
CA TRP A 291 -9.67 -5.80 19.57
C TRP A 291 -10.95 -6.65 19.67
N GLN A 292 -10.84 -7.96 19.40
CA GLN A 292 -11.96 -8.91 19.48
C GLN A 292 -12.56 -9.03 20.89
N GLY A 293 -11.77 -8.78 21.93
CA GLY A 293 -12.24 -8.75 23.32
C GLY A 293 -13.09 -7.52 23.68
N LEU A 294 -13.19 -6.52 22.80
CA LEU A 294 -14.04 -5.35 23.01
C LEU A 294 -15.46 -5.65 22.46
N GLU A 295 -16.32 -6.19 23.32
CA GLU A 295 -17.64 -6.73 22.93
C GLU A 295 -18.54 -5.69 22.24
N ASP A 296 -18.48 -4.43 22.69
CA ASP A 296 -19.25 -3.30 22.14
C ASP A 296 -18.86 -2.94 20.70
N ARG A 297 -17.66 -3.35 20.26
CA ARG A 297 -17.12 -3.04 18.92
C ARG A 297 -17.59 -3.99 17.83
N GLN A 298 -18.22 -5.12 18.17
CA GLN A 298 -18.70 -6.13 17.23
C GLN A 298 -17.65 -6.51 16.16
N VAL A 299 -16.43 -6.77 16.61
CA VAL A 299 -15.29 -6.97 15.71
C VAL A 299 -15.47 -8.18 14.83
N LYS A 300 -15.20 -8.01 13.53
CA LYS A 300 -15.13 -9.09 12.56
C LYS A 300 -13.73 -9.15 12.00
N THR A 301 -13.21 -10.37 11.88
CA THR A 301 -11.92 -10.64 11.25
C THR A 301 -12.11 -11.68 10.16
N GLY A 302 -11.40 -11.53 9.05
CA GLY A 302 -11.50 -12.50 7.97
C GLY A 302 -10.39 -12.35 6.94
N GLN A 303 -10.46 -13.21 5.93
CA GLN A 303 -9.73 -13.00 4.71
C GLN A 303 -10.45 -11.92 3.90
N ARG A 304 -9.72 -10.90 3.45
CA ARG A 304 -10.29 -9.84 2.64
C ARG A 304 -10.77 -10.42 1.31
N GLN A 305 -12.00 -10.10 0.95
CA GLN A 305 -12.55 -10.48 -0.34
C GLN A 305 -11.92 -9.66 -1.47
N GLU A 306 -11.85 -10.26 -2.65
CA GLU A 306 -11.45 -9.55 -3.87
C GLU A 306 -12.61 -8.65 -4.34
N ILE A 307 -12.66 -7.43 -3.82
CA ILE A 307 -13.63 -6.42 -4.25
C ILE A 307 -13.03 -5.68 -5.44
N ASP A 308 -13.67 -5.75 -6.61
CA ASP A 308 -13.21 -5.12 -7.85
C ASP A 308 -11.75 -5.46 -8.21
N GLY A 309 -11.27 -6.66 -7.87
CA GLY A 309 -9.91 -7.11 -8.19
C GLY A 309 -8.82 -6.72 -7.17
N HIS A 310 -9.19 -5.98 -6.12
CA HIS A 310 -8.24 -5.30 -5.24
C HIS A 310 -7.62 -6.18 -4.15
N LEU A 311 -6.78 -7.12 -4.55
CA LEU A 311 -5.90 -7.85 -3.64
C LEU A 311 -4.43 -7.43 -3.81
N LEU A 312 -3.66 -7.48 -2.71
CA LEU A 312 -2.22 -7.25 -2.74
C LEU A 312 -1.55 -8.46 -3.38
N GLY A 313 -1.04 -8.25 -4.60
CA GLY A 313 -0.26 -9.23 -5.34
C GLY A 313 1.23 -8.92 -5.22
N VAL A 314 2.05 -9.97 -5.06
CA VAL A 314 3.51 -9.87 -4.93
C VAL A 314 4.16 -10.74 -6.00
N ALA A 315 5.19 -10.21 -6.67
CA ALA A 315 6.04 -10.96 -7.58
C ALA A 315 7.50 -10.92 -7.09
N TRP A 316 8.14 -12.07 -6.99
CA TRP A 316 9.53 -12.23 -6.53
C TRP A 316 10.49 -12.40 -7.71
N TYR A 317 11.59 -11.63 -7.72
CA TYR A 317 12.56 -11.61 -8.81
C TYR A 317 13.97 -12.10 -8.43
N GLY A 318 14.24 -12.39 -7.16
CA GLY A 318 15.51 -13.01 -6.77
C GLY A 318 15.59 -14.49 -7.17
N PRO A 319 16.60 -15.25 -6.72
CA PRO A 319 16.88 -16.61 -7.19
C PRO A 319 15.68 -17.58 -7.10
N LEU A 320 15.61 -18.58 -8.00
CA LEU A 320 14.46 -19.52 -8.09
C LEU A 320 14.40 -20.46 -6.88
N GLU A 321 15.59 -20.81 -6.39
CA GLU A 321 15.86 -21.64 -5.22
C GLU A 321 15.60 -20.93 -3.90
N GLU A 322 15.44 -19.59 -3.94
CA GLU A 322 15.13 -18.76 -2.78
C GLU A 322 13.66 -18.33 -2.78
N ASN A 323 13.11 -18.18 -1.58
CA ASN A 323 11.80 -17.58 -1.40
C ASN A 323 11.94 -16.10 -1.04
N GLY A 324 11.19 -15.24 -1.73
CA GLY A 324 10.97 -13.85 -1.32
C GLY A 324 9.66 -13.74 -0.54
N GLU A 325 9.67 -12.98 0.55
CA GLU A 325 8.47 -12.74 1.36
C GLU A 325 8.29 -11.25 1.69
N LEU A 326 7.09 -10.76 1.43
CA LEU A 326 6.65 -9.44 1.87
C LEU A 326 6.18 -9.53 3.32
N ILE A 327 6.83 -8.77 4.23
CA ILE A 327 6.58 -8.92 5.68
C ILE A 327 5.48 -8.01 6.24
N ASP A 328 5.01 -7.03 5.47
CA ASP A 328 3.97 -6.09 5.88
C ASP A 328 2.85 -6.05 4.84
N GLY A 329 1.66 -6.51 5.24
CA GLY A 329 0.44 -6.51 4.43
C GLY A 329 -0.41 -5.25 4.60
N GLN A 330 0.02 -4.30 5.44
CA GLN A 330 -0.69 -3.04 5.61
C GLN A 330 -0.70 -2.23 4.32
N MET A 331 -1.76 -1.44 4.13
CA MET A 331 -1.95 -0.71 2.89
C MET A 331 -1.28 0.65 2.99
N TRP A 332 -0.05 0.69 2.53
CA TRP A 332 0.71 1.92 2.42
C TRP A 332 0.23 2.81 1.27
N THR A 333 0.01 2.20 0.10
CA THR A 333 -0.23 2.94 -1.14
C THR A 333 -1.40 2.36 -1.90
N TRP A 334 -1.87 3.15 -2.85
CA TRP A 334 -2.81 2.74 -3.87
C TRP A 334 -2.44 3.50 -5.14
N ALA A 335 -2.69 2.96 -6.32
CA ALA A 335 -2.56 3.69 -7.58
C ALA A 335 -3.97 4.06 -8.09
#